data_AF-A0A2N3BIZ1-F1
#
_entry.id   AF-A0A2N3BIZ1-F1
#
_cell.length_a   1.000
_cell.length_b   1.000
_cell.length_c   1.000
_cell.angle_alpha   90.00
_cell.angle_beta   90.00
_cell.angle_gamma   90.00
#
_symmetry.space_group_name_H-M   'P 1'
#
loop_
_entity.id
_entity.type
_entity.pdbx_description
1 polymer ?
#
loop_
_entity_poly.entity_id
_entity_poly.type
_entity_poly.pdbx_seq_one_letter_code
_entity_poly.pdbx_strand_id
1 'polypeptide(L)'
;MDRGFFDSLCWFEWQKMNGFLGEEDYKRFKSFFTAPRFRMMVDLVIHFDAMPETSMEREYKNLLTRKQGSVMRDNVLEGYRTSAEAAKQWAAPLFRQFVEVKTDDLNQNAVGVKVTELCLEKLQDVAKEKICFVPKDGLEKLFSGPTAKFSDLEGYFNDNMAFDDREIVEDDATKVQLLPIAILKDKREFEFVVARKGKTATSKNSPEQNRILMYFGGHVREEDKTLYDETEMMGVLHQCVFRELKEELGIDVMLTDKDAVCVWHRDGARSEQHIAIAFIVERDLDYTKLNIDDREFVRLTKKEKYGTGARIDRDGIWDQFDKIDPWSKEVLKSVYGDDLKYLDRGNDLFSRET
;
A
#
# COMPACT_ATOMS: atom_id res chain seq x y z
N MET A 1 19.55 0.93 3.26
CA MET A 1 19.90 -0.03 2.19
C MET A 1 19.52 0.60 0.85
N ASP A 2 19.77 1.92 0.70
CA ASP A 2 18.85 2.77 -0.09
C ASP A 2 19.46 3.27 -1.40
N ARG A 3 20.79 3.27 -1.52
CA ARG A 3 21.52 3.77 -2.71
C ARG A 3 21.81 2.67 -3.74
N GLY A 4 20.95 1.66 -3.85
CA GLY A 4 21.35 0.43 -4.54
C GLY A 4 20.28 -0.25 -5.38
N PHE A 5 18.99 0.04 -5.21
CA PHE A 5 17.96 -0.70 -5.92
C PHE A 5 17.96 -0.38 -7.42
N PHE A 6 17.79 0.88 -7.80
CA PHE A 6 17.83 1.27 -9.22
C PHE A 6 19.22 1.07 -9.84
N ASP A 7 20.30 1.42 -9.13
CA ASP A 7 21.68 1.20 -9.58
C ASP A 7 21.95 -0.29 -9.90
N SER A 8 21.39 -1.20 -9.09
CA SER A 8 21.48 -2.64 -9.36
C SER A 8 20.76 -3.01 -10.65
N LEU A 9 19.59 -2.41 -10.94
CA LEU A 9 18.88 -2.65 -12.19
C LEU A 9 19.71 -2.19 -13.40
N CYS A 10 20.31 -1.01 -13.34
CA CYS A 10 21.24 -0.52 -14.37
C CYS A 10 22.44 -1.47 -14.54
N TRP A 11 22.99 -1.99 -13.44
CA TRP A 11 24.11 -2.93 -13.46
C TRP A 11 23.75 -4.29 -14.08
N PHE A 12 22.59 -4.86 -13.75
CA PHE A 12 22.15 -6.12 -14.35
C PHE A 12 21.76 -5.97 -15.82
N GLU A 13 21.19 -4.82 -16.20
CA GLU A 13 20.96 -4.46 -17.60
C GLU A 13 22.28 -4.45 -18.38
N TRP A 14 23.31 -3.79 -17.82
CA TRP A 14 24.63 -3.73 -18.42
C TRP A 14 25.28 -5.12 -18.56
N GLN A 15 25.21 -5.96 -17.53
CA GLN A 15 25.74 -7.33 -17.61
C GLN A 15 25.01 -8.17 -18.66
N LYS A 16 23.68 -8.05 -18.78
CA LYS A 16 22.90 -8.75 -19.80
C LYS A 16 23.29 -8.28 -21.20
N MET A 17 23.34 -6.97 -21.43
CA MET A 17 23.69 -6.39 -22.74
C MET A 17 25.08 -6.79 -23.23
N ASN A 18 26.01 -7.07 -22.30
CA ASN A 18 27.37 -7.51 -22.62
C ASN A 18 27.56 -9.04 -22.60
N GLY A 19 26.48 -9.81 -22.42
CA GLY A 19 26.53 -11.28 -22.43
C GLY A 19 27.18 -11.91 -21.18
N PHE A 20 27.36 -11.13 -20.10
CA PHE A 20 27.89 -11.62 -18.83
C PHE A 20 26.82 -12.28 -17.95
N LEU A 21 25.55 -12.04 -18.25
CA LEU A 21 24.41 -12.54 -17.49
C LEU A 21 23.39 -13.19 -18.43
N GLY A 22 23.01 -14.44 -18.12
CA GLY A 22 21.99 -15.17 -18.86
C GLY A 22 20.58 -14.58 -18.65
N GLU A 23 19.71 -14.76 -19.64
CA GLU A 23 18.35 -14.18 -19.63
C GLU A 23 17.52 -14.61 -18.41
N GLU A 24 17.61 -15.89 -18.02
CA GLU A 24 16.84 -16.41 -16.89
C GLU A 24 17.29 -15.85 -15.54
N ASP A 25 18.60 -15.68 -15.34
CA ASP A 25 19.13 -15.05 -14.13
C ASP A 25 18.82 -13.55 -14.11
N TYR A 26 18.91 -12.88 -15.26
CA TYR A 26 18.49 -11.48 -15.39
C TYR A 26 17.03 -11.29 -14.99
N LYS A 27 16.11 -12.15 -15.47
CA LYS A 27 14.70 -12.09 -15.06
C LYS A 27 14.52 -12.27 -13.56
N ARG A 28 15.22 -13.22 -12.94
CA ARG A 28 15.18 -13.45 -11.48
C ARG A 28 15.68 -12.25 -10.70
N PHE A 29 16.80 -11.66 -11.09
CA PHE A 29 17.32 -10.46 -10.44
C PHE A 29 16.37 -9.28 -10.63
N LYS A 30 15.88 -9.06 -11.85
CA LYS A 30 14.88 -8.03 -12.13
C LYS A 30 13.67 -8.19 -11.19
N SER A 31 13.03 -9.35 -11.17
CA SER A 31 11.88 -9.62 -10.29
C SER A 31 12.20 -9.43 -8.80
N PHE A 32 13.40 -9.79 -8.35
CA PHE A 32 13.81 -9.60 -6.96
C PHE A 32 13.95 -8.11 -6.60
N PHE A 33 14.69 -7.34 -7.40
CA PHE A 33 14.95 -5.93 -7.13
C PHE A 33 13.73 -5.04 -7.38
N THR A 34 12.74 -5.50 -8.16
CA THR A 34 11.44 -4.84 -8.33
C THR A 34 10.35 -5.40 -7.43
N ALA A 35 10.66 -6.29 -6.49
CA ALA A 35 9.65 -6.82 -5.59
C ALA A 35 9.00 -5.67 -4.78
N PRO A 36 7.66 -5.62 -4.67
CA PRO A 36 6.94 -4.52 -4.03
C PRO A 36 7.45 -4.15 -2.64
N ARG A 37 7.80 -5.13 -1.81
CA ARG A 37 8.41 -4.89 -0.48
C ARG A 37 9.63 -3.98 -0.49
N PHE A 38 10.38 -3.94 -1.59
CA PHE A 38 11.53 -3.05 -1.75
C PHE A 38 11.10 -1.70 -2.34
N ARG A 39 10.23 -1.72 -3.35
CA ARG A 39 9.74 -0.50 -4.02
C ARG A 39 8.96 0.41 -3.08
N MET A 40 8.17 -0.16 -2.17
CA MET A 40 7.43 0.59 -1.14
C MET A 40 8.34 1.34 -0.14
N MET A 41 9.63 1.00 -0.07
CA MET A 41 10.59 1.74 0.77
C MET A 41 11.27 2.90 0.01
N VAL A 42 10.94 3.11 -1.27
CA VAL A 42 11.58 4.08 -2.14
C VAL A 42 10.52 5.00 -2.75
N ASP A 43 10.34 6.17 -2.14
CA ASP A 43 9.41 7.20 -2.65
C ASP A 43 9.93 7.92 -3.89
N LEU A 44 11.26 8.13 -3.98
CA LEU A 44 11.88 8.96 -5.00
C LEU A 44 13.21 8.34 -5.47
N VAL A 45 13.33 8.18 -6.79
CA VAL A 45 14.58 7.85 -7.47
C VAL A 45 15.10 9.08 -8.20
N ILE A 46 16.38 9.42 -7.98
CA ILE A 46 17.07 10.50 -8.69
C ILE A 46 18.20 9.89 -9.52
N HIS A 47 18.04 9.93 -10.84
CA HIS A 47 19.02 9.43 -11.79
C HIS A 47 19.92 10.57 -12.26
N PHE A 48 21.19 10.50 -11.88
CA PHE A 48 22.21 11.44 -12.32
C PHE A 48 22.83 10.95 -13.63
N ASP A 49 22.72 11.76 -14.69
CA ASP A 49 23.35 11.47 -15.98
C ASP A 49 24.48 12.47 -16.26
N ALA A 50 25.56 11.95 -16.85
CA ALA A 50 26.69 12.72 -17.34
C ALA A 50 27.29 12.00 -18.55
N MET A 51 27.81 12.77 -19.50
CA MET A 51 28.58 12.23 -20.61
C MET A 51 29.87 11.54 -20.09
N PRO A 52 30.39 10.52 -20.80
CA PRO A 52 31.64 9.86 -20.44
C PRO A 52 32.80 10.83 -20.25
N GLU A 53 32.93 11.85 -21.11
CA GLU A 53 34.00 12.84 -21.02
C GLU A 53 33.93 13.59 -19.68
N THR A 54 32.75 14.11 -19.34
CA THR A 54 32.53 14.81 -18.07
C THR A 54 32.82 13.91 -16.86
N SER A 55 32.38 12.65 -16.91
CA SER A 55 32.58 11.68 -15.83
C SER A 55 34.07 11.39 -15.61
N MET A 56 34.82 11.21 -16.69
CA MET A 56 36.28 11.03 -16.63
C MET A 56 36.97 12.29 -16.10
N GLU A 57 36.62 13.48 -16.61
CA GLU A 57 37.20 14.73 -16.13
C GLU A 57 37.04 14.90 -14.62
N ARG A 58 35.85 14.58 -14.08
CA ARG A 58 35.55 14.65 -12.64
C ARG A 58 36.38 13.68 -11.82
N GLU A 59 36.53 12.44 -12.28
CA GLU A 59 37.35 11.42 -11.61
C GLU A 59 38.83 11.83 -11.60
N TYR A 60 39.38 12.22 -12.75
CA TYR A 60 40.80 12.56 -12.85
C TYR A 60 41.17 13.92 -12.25
N LYS A 61 40.20 14.81 -11.96
CA LYS A 61 40.46 16.14 -11.38
C LYS A 61 41.21 16.08 -10.05
N ASN A 62 40.99 15.03 -9.26
CA ASN A 62 41.56 14.88 -7.92
C ASN A 62 42.57 13.72 -7.82
N LEU A 63 42.86 13.02 -8.92
CA LEU A 63 43.80 11.90 -8.93
C LEU A 63 45.24 12.38 -9.14
N LEU A 64 46.17 11.84 -8.34
CA LEU A 64 47.62 12.08 -8.48
C LEU A 64 48.22 11.43 -9.74
N THR A 65 47.46 10.56 -10.42
CA THR A 65 47.90 9.85 -11.62
C THR A 65 46.83 9.92 -12.70
N ARG A 66 47.25 10.04 -13.97
CA ARG A 66 46.35 10.00 -15.14
C ARG A 66 46.23 8.60 -15.77
N LYS A 67 46.60 7.54 -15.05
CA LYS A 67 46.48 6.18 -15.56
C LYS A 67 45.00 5.81 -15.62
N GLN A 68 44.50 5.53 -16.82
CA GLN A 68 43.11 5.13 -16.99
C GLN A 68 42.86 3.74 -16.38
N GLY A 69 41.88 3.66 -15.48
CA GLY A 69 41.39 2.41 -14.92
C GLY A 69 40.77 1.50 -15.99
N SER A 70 40.45 0.25 -15.65
CA SER A 70 39.74 -0.66 -16.56
C SER A 70 38.26 -0.29 -16.76
N VAL A 71 37.67 0.44 -15.82
CA VAL A 71 36.24 0.83 -15.82
C VAL A 71 36.04 2.27 -16.32
N MET A 72 36.91 3.20 -15.93
CA MET A 72 36.81 4.63 -16.30
C MET A 72 37.42 4.92 -17.68
N ARG A 73 36.82 4.35 -18.74
CA ARG A 73 37.17 4.60 -20.15
C ARG A 73 35.89 4.80 -20.97
N ASP A 74 35.99 5.57 -22.05
CA ASP A 74 34.86 6.00 -22.89
C ASP A 74 33.91 4.87 -23.27
N ASN A 75 34.45 3.78 -23.83
CA ASN A 75 33.64 2.67 -24.31
C ASN A 75 32.84 1.97 -23.19
N VAL A 76 33.40 1.88 -21.98
CA VAL A 76 32.74 1.25 -20.84
C VAL A 76 31.68 2.19 -20.26
N LEU A 77 31.99 3.47 -20.12
CA LEU A 77 31.07 4.49 -19.60
C LEU A 77 29.89 4.71 -20.54
N GLU A 78 30.13 4.78 -21.85
CA GLU A 78 29.07 4.90 -22.86
C GLU A 78 28.17 3.65 -22.87
N GLY A 79 28.79 2.46 -22.75
CA GLY A 79 28.06 1.21 -22.62
C GLY A 79 27.18 1.17 -21.36
N TYR A 80 27.72 1.58 -20.21
CA TYR A 80 26.96 1.63 -18.96
C TYR A 80 25.83 2.66 -19.02
N ARG A 81 26.07 3.84 -19.57
CA ARG A 81 25.06 4.87 -19.76
C ARG A 81 23.91 4.40 -20.65
N THR A 82 24.23 3.72 -21.76
CA THR A 82 23.22 3.11 -22.64
C THR A 82 22.37 2.09 -21.87
N SER A 83 22.99 1.26 -21.04
CA SER A 83 22.28 0.28 -20.20
C SER A 83 21.45 0.92 -19.08
N ALA A 84 21.96 1.97 -18.44
CA ALA A 84 21.20 2.73 -17.45
C ALA A 84 19.94 3.34 -18.06
N GLU A 85 20.04 3.79 -19.31
CA GLU A 85 18.91 4.37 -20.03
C GLU A 85 17.88 3.33 -20.48
N ALA A 86 18.34 2.14 -20.91
CA ALA A 86 17.45 1.01 -21.14
C ALA A 86 16.73 0.58 -19.84
N ALA A 87 17.46 0.52 -18.71
CA ALA A 87 16.87 0.20 -17.41
C ALA A 87 15.83 1.24 -16.96
N LYS A 88 16.12 2.53 -17.17
CA LYS A 88 15.21 3.64 -16.87
C LYS A 88 13.87 3.47 -17.58
N GLN A 89 13.88 3.18 -18.88
CA GLN A 89 12.65 3.11 -19.69
C GLN A 89 11.62 2.13 -19.12
N TRP A 90 12.05 0.99 -18.59
CA TRP A 90 11.14 0.00 -18.06
C TRP A 90 10.93 0.11 -16.54
N ALA A 91 11.92 0.60 -15.77
CA ALA A 91 11.83 0.62 -14.32
C ALA A 91 11.26 1.92 -13.75
N ALA A 92 11.44 3.07 -14.43
CA ALA A 92 10.93 4.35 -13.94
C ALA A 92 9.41 4.35 -13.66
N PRO A 93 8.54 3.74 -14.50
CA PRO A 93 7.11 3.65 -14.23
C PRO A 93 6.73 2.82 -12.98
N LEU A 94 7.68 2.03 -12.44
CA LEU A 94 7.46 1.19 -11.26
C LEU A 94 7.72 1.94 -9.95
N PHE A 95 8.33 3.13 -9.99
CA PHE A 95 8.59 3.93 -8.79
C PHE A 95 7.57 5.05 -8.70
N ARG A 96 7.21 5.40 -7.46
CA ARG A 96 6.26 6.47 -7.17
C ARG A 96 6.69 7.81 -7.78
N GLN A 97 7.98 8.15 -7.67
CA GLN A 97 8.59 9.29 -8.34
C GLN A 97 9.96 8.90 -8.92
N PHE A 98 10.22 9.37 -10.13
CA PHE A 98 11.50 9.21 -10.81
C PHE A 98 11.87 10.52 -11.47
N VAL A 99 13.07 11.05 -11.19
CA VAL A 99 13.57 12.25 -11.84
C VAL A 99 14.99 12.05 -12.35
N GLU A 100 15.22 12.54 -13.56
CA GLU A 100 16.55 12.60 -14.15
C GLU A 100 17.16 13.99 -14.01
N VAL A 101 18.45 14.02 -13.63
CA VAL A 101 19.23 15.24 -13.53
C VAL A 101 20.46 15.10 -14.42
N LYS A 102 20.45 15.78 -15.57
CA LYS A 102 21.66 15.98 -16.37
C LYS A 102 22.62 16.89 -15.60
N THR A 103 23.88 16.45 -15.48
CA THR A 103 24.87 17.15 -14.66
C THR A 103 26.02 17.74 -15.44
N ASP A 104 26.15 17.53 -16.74
CA ASP A 104 27.34 17.89 -17.53
C ASP A 104 27.85 19.32 -17.29
N ASP A 105 26.95 20.30 -17.38
CA ASP A 105 27.27 21.72 -17.27
C ASP A 105 27.24 22.27 -15.83
N LEU A 106 27.11 21.39 -14.83
CA LEU A 106 26.93 21.78 -13.44
C LEU A 106 28.18 21.44 -12.62
N ASN A 107 28.63 22.43 -11.84
CA ASN A 107 29.58 22.17 -10.76
C ASN A 107 28.87 21.51 -9.56
N GLN A 108 29.64 20.94 -8.63
CA GLN A 108 29.11 20.18 -7.51
C GLN A 108 28.13 20.98 -6.63
N ASN A 109 28.37 22.28 -6.42
CA ASN A 109 27.48 23.12 -5.63
C ASN A 109 26.16 23.36 -6.36
N ALA A 110 26.21 23.62 -7.67
CA ALA A 110 25.01 23.80 -8.50
C ALA A 110 24.18 22.52 -8.56
N VAL A 111 24.82 21.34 -8.69
CA VAL A 111 24.13 20.05 -8.58
C VAL A 111 23.47 19.91 -7.21
N GLY A 112 24.20 20.21 -6.13
CA GLY A 112 23.67 20.10 -4.76
C GLY A 112 22.43 20.95 -4.53
N VAL A 113 22.44 22.21 -4.96
CA VAL A 113 21.27 23.11 -4.84
C VAL A 113 20.09 22.57 -5.65
N LYS A 114 20.30 22.28 -6.94
CA LYS A 114 19.25 21.79 -7.85
C LYS A 114 18.60 20.51 -7.33
N VAL A 115 19.41 19.55 -6.88
CA VAL A 115 18.91 18.28 -6.33
C VAL A 115 18.13 18.52 -5.04
N THR A 116 18.60 19.40 -4.17
CA THR A 116 17.93 19.68 -2.90
C THR A 116 16.56 20.32 -3.12
N GLU A 117 16.47 21.31 -4.02
CA GLU A 117 15.21 21.95 -4.41
C GLU A 117 14.24 20.95 -5.03
N LEU A 118 14.73 20.13 -5.97
CA LEU A 118 13.95 19.08 -6.62
C LEU A 118 13.47 18.02 -5.62
N CYS A 119 14.34 17.59 -4.70
CA CYS A 119 13.98 16.66 -3.64
C CYS A 119 12.84 17.22 -2.80
N LEU A 120 12.93 18.49 -2.39
CA LEU A 120 11.89 19.13 -1.58
C LEU A 120 10.56 19.21 -2.33
N GLU A 121 10.58 19.64 -3.59
CA GLU A 121 9.39 19.67 -4.45
C GLU A 121 8.75 18.29 -4.57
N LYS A 122 9.54 17.27 -4.93
CA LYS A 122 9.02 15.91 -5.13
C LYS A 122 8.54 15.27 -3.84
N LEU A 123 9.21 15.51 -2.72
CA LEU A 123 8.74 15.04 -1.42
C LEU A 123 7.45 15.73 -0.97
N GLN A 124 7.24 17.00 -1.33
CA GLN A 124 5.96 17.68 -1.12
C GLN A 124 4.85 17.06 -1.97
N ASP A 125 5.14 16.70 -3.23
CA ASP A 125 4.19 15.99 -4.10
C ASP A 125 3.86 14.59 -3.56
N VAL A 126 4.87 13.85 -3.07
CA VAL A 126 4.71 12.55 -2.39
C VAL A 126 3.91 12.68 -1.10
N ALA A 127 4.06 13.78 -0.36
CA ALA A 127 3.28 14.02 0.85
C ALA A 127 1.78 14.27 0.57
N LYS A 128 1.44 14.74 -0.65
CA LYS A 128 0.05 14.89 -1.10
C LYS A 128 -0.49 13.52 -1.52
N GLU A 129 -1.24 12.91 -0.62
CA GLU A 129 -1.86 11.63 -0.87
C GLU A 129 -3.01 11.77 -1.89
N LYS A 130 -2.89 11.10 -3.04
CA LYS A 130 -3.98 10.95 -3.99
C LYS A 130 -4.72 9.65 -3.75
N ILE A 131 -5.99 9.73 -3.42
CA ILE A 131 -6.80 8.57 -3.04
C ILE A 131 -7.88 8.26 -4.07
N CYS A 132 -8.24 6.97 -4.13
CA CYS A 132 -9.29 6.48 -5.00
C CYS A 132 -10.67 6.94 -4.52
N PHE A 133 -11.49 7.34 -5.47
CA PHE A 133 -12.91 7.57 -5.26
C PHE A 133 -13.72 7.12 -6.47
N VAL A 134 -15.02 6.96 -6.24
CA VAL A 134 -16.05 6.82 -7.26
C VAL A 134 -17.14 7.87 -7.04
N PRO A 135 -17.91 8.25 -8.07
CA PRO A 135 -19.09 9.07 -7.89
C PRO A 135 -20.10 8.39 -6.97
N LYS A 136 -20.86 9.17 -6.22
CA LYS A 136 -21.98 8.66 -5.42
C LYS A 136 -23.20 8.33 -6.28
N ASP A 137 -23.37 9.07 -7.38
CA ASP A 137 -24.51 8.89 -8.28
C ASP A 137 -24.49 7.50 -8.95
N GLY A 138 -25.63 6.82 -8.94
CA GLY A 138 -25.77 5.45 -9.43
C GLY A 138 -25.33 4.36 -8.44
N LEU A 139 -24.38 4.64 -7.54
CA LEU A 139 -23.86 3.67 -6.56
C LEU A 139 -24.91 3.23 -5.55
N GLU A 140 -25.76 4.16 -5.09
CA GLU A 140 -26.84 3.89 -4.13
C GLU A 140 -27.80 2.78 -4.58
N LYS A 141 -28.03 2.67 -5.90
CA LYS A 141 -28.96 1.69 -6.47
C LYS A 141 -28.41 0.27 -6.42
N LEU A 142 -27.10 0.12 -6.22
CA LEU A 142 -26.41 -1.17 -6.17
C LEU A 142 -26.43 -1.79 -4.76
N PHE A 143 -26.86 -1.03 -3.75
CA PHE A 143 -26.99 -1.49 -2.36
C PHE A 143 -28.46 -1.61 -1.96
N SER A 144 -28.91 -2.82 -1.63
CA SER A 144 -30.25 -3.05 -1.05
C SER A 144 -30.30 -2.86 0.47
N GLY A 145 -29.14 -2.82 1.12
CA GLY A 145 -28.95 -2.65 2.56
C GLY A 145 -27.59 -2.03 2.89
N PRO A 146 -27.04 -2.27 4.09
CA PRO A 146 -25.71 -1.80 4.45
C PRO A 146 -24.59 -2.60 3.76
N THR A 147 -24.90 -3.78 3.22
CA THR A 147 -23.91 -4.67 2.58
C THR A 147 -24.29 -5.04 1.15
N ALA A 148 -23.27 -5.35 0.34
CA ALA A 148 -23.38 -5.89 -1.01
C ALA A 148 -22.16 -6.78 -1.32
N LYS A 149 -22.27 -7.67 -2.31
CA LYS A 149 -21.10 -8.41 -2.80
C LYS A 149 -20.29 -7.54 -3.76
N PHE A 150 -18.97 -7.65 -3.73
CA PHE A 150 -18.12 -6.91 -4.65
C PHE A 150 -18.45 -7.22 -6.12
N SER A 151 -18.77 -8.48 -6.46
CA SER A 151 -19.15 -8.89 -7.82
C SER A 151 -20.31 -8.07 -8.40
N ASP A 152 -21.22 -7.58 -7.55
CA ASP A 152 -22.38 -6.81 -7.98
C ASP A 152 -22.02 -5.33 -8.24
N LEU A 153 -20.88 -4.89 -7.72
CA LEU A 153 -20.34 -3.53 -7.81
C LEU A 153 -19.15 -3.41 -8.78
N GLU A 154 -18.53 -4.54 -9.15
CA GLU A 154 -17.27 -4.60 -9.89
C GLU A 154 -17.32 -3.78 -11.19
N GLY A 155 -18.40 -3.91 -11.97
CA GLY A 155 -18.57 -3.14 -13.21
C GLY A 155 -18.60 -1.63 -12.96
N TYR A 156 -19.37 -1.19 -11.95
CA TYR A 156 -19.46 0.22 -11.59
C TYR A 156 -18.11 0.77 -11.12
N PHE A 157 -17.40 0.02 -10.28
CA PHE A 157 -16.10 0.41 -9.76
C PHE A 157 -15.04 0.50 -10.85
N ASN A 158 -14.96 -0.47 -11.77
CA ASN A 158 -14.02 -0.41 -12.89
C ASN A 158 -14.29 0.79 -13.81
N ASP A 159 -15.55 1.10 -14.08
CA ASP A 159 -15.92 2.18 -15.01
C ASP A 159 -15.71 3.58 -14.43
N ASN A 160 -15.76 3.73 -13.09
CA ASN A 160 -15.82 5.04 -12.43
C ASN A 160 -14.66 5.36 -11.50
N MET A 161 -13.68 4.47 -11.36
CA MET A 161 -12.51 4.69 -10.52
C MET A 161 -11.71 5.92 -10.96
N ALA A 162 -11.50 6.86 -10.03
CA ALA A 162 -10.66 8.03 -10.24
C ALA A 162 -9.79 8.31 -9.00
N PHE A 163 -8.75 9.14 -9.17
CA PHE A 163 -7.81 9.50 -8.12
C PHE A 163 -7.62 11.01 -8.10
N ASP A 164 -7.64 11.59 -6.90
CA ASP A 164 -7.46 13.03 -6.68
C ASP A 164 -6.93 13.27 -5.27
N ASP A 165 -6.52 14.49 -4.97
CA ASP A 165 -5.93 14.85 -3.66
C ASP A 165 -6.93 14.55 -2.53
N ARG A 166 -6.45 13.86 -1.48
CA ARG A 166 -7.26 13.42 -0.35
C ARG A 166 -8.07 14.54 0.31
N GLU A 167 -7.48 15.71 0.48
CA GLU A 167 -8.18 16.87 1.05
C GLU A 167 -9.39 17.27 0.20
N ILE A 168 -9.26 17.24 -1.13
CA ILE A 168 -10.34 17.56 -2.07
C ILE A 168 -11.42 16.46 -2.04
N VAL A 169 -11.01 15.19 -1.98
CA VAL A 169 -11.93 14.05 -1.98
C VAL A 169 -12.72 13.96 -0.68
N GLU A 170 -12.09 14.18 0.47
CA GLU A 170 -12.76 14.14 1.78
C GLU A 170 -13.81 15.27 1.93
N ASP A 171 -13.58 16.43 1.32
CA ASP A 171 -14.49 17.58 1.38
C ASP A 171 -15.65 17.52 0.36
N ASP A 172 -15.61 16.59 -0.60
CA ASP A 172 -16.62 16.45 -1.65
C ASP A 172 -17.63 15.34 -1.34
N ALA A 173 -18.84 15.73 -0.94
CA ALA A 173 -19.94 14.80 -0.62
C ALA A 173 -20.48 14.01 -1.83
N THR A 174 -20.08 14.37 -3.05
CA THR A 174 -20.44 13.64 -4.28
C THR A 174 -19.48 12.49 -4.59
N LYS A 175 -18.36 12.40 -3.86
CA LYS A 175 -17.36 11.36 -3.99
C LYS A 175 -17.47 10.36 -2.85
N VAL A 176 -17.29 9.08 -3.17
CA VAL A 176 -17.23 7.98 -2.21
C VAL A 176 -15.88 7.30 -2.32
N GLN A 177 -15.19 7.22 -1.19
CA GLN A 177 -13.85 6.67 -1.06
C GLN A 177 -13.93 5.16 -0.86
N LEU A 178 -13.05 4.42 -1.54
CA LEU A 178 -12.96 2.97 -1.39
C LEU A 178 -11.89 2.65 -0.34
N LEU A 179 -12.28 1.88 0.68
CA LEU A 179 -11.41 1.43 1.76
C LEU A 179 -11.30 -0.10 1.76
N PRO A 180 -10.33 -0.68 1.05
CA PRO A 180 -10.02 -2.10 1.19
C PRO A 180 -9.57 -2.40 2.61
N ILE A 181 -10.25 -3.35 3.24
CA ILE A 181 -9.93 -3.79 4.59
C ILE A 181 -9.76 -5.30 4.62
N ALA A 182 -8.84 -5.77 5.44
CA ALA A 182 -8.58 -7.17 5.69
C ALA A 182 -9.01 -7.56 7.10
N ILE A 183 -9.84 -8.60 7.19
CA ILE A 183 -10.19 -9.26 8.45
C ILE A 183 -9.30 -10.48 8.58
N LEU A 184 -8.37 -10.45 9.52
CA LEU A 184 -7.45 -11.55 9.75
C LEU A 184 -8.10 -12.59 10.66
N LYS A 185 -8.44 -13.74 10.10
CA LYS A 185 -9.05 -14.87 10.82
C LYS A 185 -8.03 -16.00 10.98
N ASP A 186 -8.05 -16.68 12.11
CA ASP A 186 -7.30 -17.92 12.23
C ASP A 186 -7.89 -19.00 11.31
N LYS A 187 -7.02 -19.73 10.61
CA LYS A 187 -7.45 -20.79 9.68
C LYS A 187 -7.95 -22.05 10.39
N ARG A 188 -7.67 -22.21 11.69
CA ARG A 188 -8.01 -23.39 12.50
C ARG A 188 -9.13 -23.07 13.49
N GLU A 189 -9.04 -21.92 14.13
CA GLU A 189 -9.97 -21.52 15.19
C GLU A 189 -10.89 -20.38 14.75
N PHE A 190 -12.04 -20.23 15.44
CA PHE A 190 -12.92 -19.07 15.25
C PHE A 190 -12.38 -17.87 16.05
N GLU A 191 -11.22 -17.39 15.64
CA GLU A 191 -10.52 -16.25 16.25
C GLU A 191 -10.12 -15.23 15.20
N PHE A 192 -10.16 -13.95 15.59
CA PHE A 192 -9.82 -12.84 14.73
C PHE A 192 -8.79 -11.93 15.39
N VAL A 193 -7.87 -11.37 14.60
CA VAL A 193 -6.98 -10.31 15.08
C VAL A 193 -7.78 -9.01 15.14
N VAL A 194 -7.67 -8.31 16.27
CA VAL A 194 -8.33 -7.01 16.45
C VAL A 194 -7.32 -5.86 16.45
N ALA A 195 -7.82 -4.68 16.12
CA ALA A 195 -7.11 -3.42 16.15
C ALA A 195 -7.83 -2.41 17.06
N ARG A 196 -7.06 -1.49 17.62
CA ARG A 196 -7.57 -0.32 18.32
C ARG A 196 -6.69 0.87 17.99
N LYS A 197 -7.27 1.88 17.34
CA LYS A 197 -6.53 3.09 16.98
C LYS A 197 -6.19 3.92 18.21
N GLY A 198 -5.03 4.55 18.16
CA GLY A 198 -4.55 5.51 19.16
C GLY A 198 -5.47 6.73 19.24
N LYS A 199 -5.54 7.35 20.42
CA LYS A 199 -6.36 8.56 20.62
C LYS A 199 -5.95 9.73 19.73
N THR A 200 -4.67 9.79 19.34
CA THR A 200 -4.11 10.81 18.45
C THR A 200 -4.21 10.44 16.97
N ALA A 201 -4.49 9.17 16.66
CA ALA A 201 -4.61 8.67 15.29
C ALA A 201 -6.03 8.81 14.72
N THR A 202 -7.02 9.10 15.57
CA THR A 202 -8.42 9.29 15.16
C THR A 202 -8.90 10.68 15.50
N SER A 203 -9.66 11.30 14.59
CA SER A 203 -10.39 12.53 14.89
C SER A 203 -11.46 12.25 15.95
N LYS A 204 -11.89 13.28 16.68
CA LYS A 204 -12.95 13.15 17.72
C LYS A 204 -14.30 12.66 17.17
N ASN A 205 -14.51 12.80 15.87
CA ASN A 205 -15.75 12.43 15.19
C ASN A 205 -15.58 11.13 14.38
N SER A 206 -14.45 10.43 14.51
CA SER A 206 -14.23 9.18 13.80
C SER A 206 -15.12 8.07 14.37
N PRO A 207 -15.83 7.29 13.52
CA PRO A 207 -16.60 6.13 13.97
C PRO A 207 -15.73 5.04 14.61
N GLU A 208 -14.42 5.05 14.35
CA GLU A 208 -13.44 4.09 14.87
C GLU A 208 -12.95 4.46 16.29
N GLN A 209 -13.20 5.68 16.76
CA GLN A 209 -12.58 6.17 17.99
C GLN A 209 -13.03 5.36 19.21
N ASN A 210 -12.05 4.84 19.96
CA ASN A 210 -12.26 3.98 21.13
C ASN A 210 -13.05 2.68 20.86
N ARG A 211 -13.18 2.27 19.60
CA ARG A 211 -13.80 0.99 19.22
C ARG A 211 -12.78 -0.13 19.11
N ILE A 212 -13.29 -1.36 19.14
CA ILE A 212 -12.53 -2.55 18.73
C ILE A 212 -12.81 -2.74 17.25
N LEU A 213 -11.77 -2.59 16.42
CA LEU A 213 -11.83 -2.88 15.00
C LEU A 213 -11.43 -4.33 14.79
N MET A 214 -12.10 -5.03 13.89
CA MET A 214 -11.73 -6.40 13.51
C MET A 214 -11.06 -6.46 12.13
N TYR A 215 -10.60 -5.31 11.65
CA TYR A 215 -9.98 -5.16 10.35
C TYR A 215 -8.76 -4.24 10.40
N PHE A 216 -8.01 -4.29 9.30
CA PHE A 216 -6.80 -3.53 8.99
C PHE A 216 -6.91 -3.04 7.55
N GLY A 217 -6.49 -1.82 7.25
CA GLY A 217 -6.71 -1.25 5.92
C GLY A 217 -6.98 0.24 5.91
N GLY A 218 -7.07 0.78 4.71
CA GLY A 218 -7.07 2.22 4.50
C GLY A 218 -7.48 2.60 3.09
N HIS A 219 -7.10 3.82 2.69
CA HIS A 219 -7.45 4.36 1.39
C HIS A 219 -6.59 3.72 0.31
N VAL A 220 -7.19 3.43 -0.84
CA VAL A 220 -6.43 3.08 -2.04
C VAL A 220 -5.71 4.34 -2.53
N ARG A 221 -4.39 4.26 -2.69
CA ARG A 221 -3.55 5.33 -3.22
C ARG A 221 -3.29 5.14 -4.70
N GLU A 222 -3.01 6.21 -5.43
CA GLU A 222 -2.69 6.12 -6.88
C GLU A 222 -1.50 5.18 -7.16
N GLU A 223 -0.51 5.13 -6.25
CA GLU A 223 0.67 4.26 -6.35
C GLU A 223 0.35 2.76 -6.25
N ASP A 224 -0.79 2.39 -5.67
CA ASP A 224 -1.25 1.00 -5.58
C ASP A 224 -1.55 0.39 -6.95
N LYS A 225 -1.61 1.19 -8.02
CA LYS A 225 -1.75 0.69 -9.40
C LYS A 225 -0.51 0.00 -9.95
N THR A 226 0.64 0.18 -9.29
CA THR A 226 1.95 -0.15 -9.88
C THR A 226 2.73 -1.19 -9.09
N LEU A 227 2.22 -1.68 -7.94
CA LEU A 227 2.91 -2.66 -7.10
C LEU A 227 3.00 -4.06 -7.75
N TYR A 228 2.05 -4.42 -8.59
CA TYR A 228 2.05 -5.59 -9.47
C TYR A 228 1.46 -5.23 -10.85
N ASP A 229 1.51 -6.18 -11.78
CA ASP A 229 1.05 -5.99 -13.16
C ASP A 229 -0.48 -5.93 -13.30
N GLU A 230 -1.24 -6.26 -12.24
CA GLU A 230 -2.70 -6.25 -12.23
C GLU A 230 -3.23 -4.83 -12.01
N THR A 231 -3.72 -4.19 -13.08
CA THR A 231 -4.21 -2.80 -13.05
C THR A 231 -5.73 -2.66 -12.95
N GLU A 232 -6.47 -3.77 -13.07
CA GLU A 232 -7.92 -3.80 -12.86
C GLU A 232 -8.28 -3.48 -11.40
N MET A 233 -9.49 -2.99 -11.12
CA MET A 233 -9.89 -2.54 -9.78
C MET A 233 -9.52 -3.56 -8.70
N MET A 234 -9.92 -4.83 -8.86
CA MET A 234 -9.62 -5.86 -7.85
C MET A 234 -8.12 -6.00 -7.57
N GLY A 235 -7.28 -5.94 -8.61
CA GLY A 235 -5.83 -5.98 -8.48
C GLY A 235 -5.29 -4.78 -7.69
N VAL A 236 -5.85 -3.59 -7.91
CA VAL A 236 -5.50 -2.38 -7.16
C VAL A 236 -5.96 -2.47 -5.71
N LEU A 237 -7.15 -3.01 -5.43
CA LEU A 237 -7.64 -3.22 -4.07
C LEU A 237 -6.77 -4.23 -3.30
N HIS A 238 -6.37 -5.32 -3.96
CA HIS A 238 -5.44 -6.30 -3.38
C HIS A 238 -4.08 -5.67 -3.07
N GLN A 239 -3.58 -4.82 -3.96
CA GLN A 239 -2.34 -4.07 -3.77
C GLN A 239 -2.42 -3.11 -2.58
N CYS A 240 -3.54 -2.40 -2.44
CA CYS A 240 -3.83 -1.57 -1.27
C CYS A 240 -3.82 -2.41 0.02
N VAL A 241 -4.55 -3.54 0.07
CA VAL A 241 -4.55 -4.41 1.26
C VAL A 241 -3.14 -4.92 1.59
N PHE A 242 -2.36 -5.31 0.57
CA PHE A 242 -0.97 -5.72 0.78
C PHE A 242 -0.15 -4.59 1.40
N ARG A 243 -0.26 -3.36 0.88
CA ARG A 243 0.45 -2.19 1.41
C ARG A 243 0.04 -1.90 2.84
N GLU A 244 -1.26 -1.78 3.12
CA GLU A 244 -1.79 -1.44 4.44
C GLU A 244 -1.36 -2.48 5.48
N LEU A 245 -1.54 -3.78 5.20
CA LEU A 245 -1.11 -4.83 6.13
C LEU A 245 0.41 -4.85 6.34
N LYS A 246 1.18 -4.42 5.34
CA LYS A 246 2.63 -4.29 5.46
C LYS A 246 3.02 -3.11 6.34
N GLU A 247 2.37 -1.96 6.16
CA GLU A 247 2.60 -0.73 6.93
C GLU A 247 2.13 -0.89 8.38
N GLU A 248 0.91 -1.39 8.60
CA GLU A 248 0.27 -1.46 9.90
C GLU A 248 0.74 -2.64 10.76
N LEU A 249 1.02 -3.80 10.13
CA LEU A 249 1.30 -5.07 10.82
C LEU A 249 2.63 -5.72 10.44
N GLY A 250 3.33 -5.22 9.42
CA GLY A 250 4.61 -5.77 8.96
C GLY A 250 4.52 -7.12 8.24
N ILE A 251 3.31 -7.60 7.92
CA ILE A 251 3.07 -8.90 7.30
C ILE A 251 2.87 -8.78 5.79
N ASP A 252 3.25 -9.83 5.05
CA ASP A 252 3.01 -9.90 3.60
C ASP A 252 1.78 -10.79 3.36
N VAL A 253 0.70 -10.23 2.78
CA VAL A 253 -0.52 -10.97 2.41
C VAL A 253 -0.78 -10.81 0.93
N MET A 254 -0.82 -11.94 0.21
CA MET A 254 -1.31 -11.96 -1.17
C MET A 254 -2.75 -12.42 -1.15
N LEU A 255 -3.65 -11.55 -1.57
CA LEU A 255 -5.05 -11.92 -1.79
C LEU A 255 -5.17 -12.56 -3.17
N THR A 256 -5.86 -13.70 -3.21
CA THR A 256 -6.20 -14.40 -4.46
C THR A 256 -7.70 -14.58 -4.61
N ASP A 257 -8.46 -14.32 -3.55
CA ASP A 257 -9.91 -14.43 -3.54
C ASP A 257 -10.55 -13.17 -4.12
N LYS A 258 -11.67 -13.33 -4.83
CA LYS A 258 -12.48 -12.24 -5.34
C LYS A 258 -13.72 -11.97 -4.49
N ASP A 259 -14.00 -12.84 -3.51
CA ASP A 259 -15.17 -12.73 -2.65
C ASP A 259 -14.91 -11.71 -1.54
N ALA A 260 -15.24 -10.46 -1.83
CA ALA A 260 -15.25 -9.37 -0.86
C ALA A 260 -16.66 -8.89 -0.54
N VAL A 261 -16.87 -8.53 0.73
CA VAL A 261 -18.12 -7.90 1.20
C VAL A 261 -17.92 -6.40 1.24
N CYS A 262 -18.75 -5.68 0.49
CA CYS A 262 -18.76 -4.22 0.54
C CYS A 262 -19.74 -3.76 1.62
N VAL A 263 -19.33 -2.84 2.48
CA VAL A 263 -20.14 -2.25 3.55
C VAL A 263 -20.22 -0.75 3.36
N TRP A 264 -21.44 -0.21 3.38
CA TRP A 264 -21.71 1.22 3.24
C TRP A 264 -22.83 1.67 4.20
N HIS A 265 -22.47 2.47 5.19
CA HIS A 265 -23.46 3.12 6.07
C HIS A 265 -23.85 4.49 5.53
N ARG A 266 -25.14 4.66 5.26
CA ARG A 266 -25.74 5.91 4.75
C ARG A 266 -26.51 6.61 5.86
N ASP A 267 -25.80 7.08 6.87
CA ASP A 267 -26.36 7.62 8.12
C ASP A 267 -26.20 9.14 8.26
N GLY A 268 -25.79 9.85 7.19
CA GLY A 268 -25.54 11.29 7.23
C GLY A 268 -24.26 11.69 7.95
N ALA A 269 -23.47 10.72 8.44
CA ALA A 269 -22.17 10.96 9.04
C ALA A 269 -21.05 10.81 7.99
N ARG A 270 -19.80 11.08 8.40
CA ARG A 270 -18.60 10.95 7.53
C ARG A 270 -18.45 9.54 6.93
N SER A 271 -19.02 8.51 7.57
CA SER A 271 -19.12 7.13 7.07
C SER A 271 -19.81 7.03 5.71
N GLU A 272 -20.70 7.95 5.37
CA GLU A 272 -21.44 7.92 4.10
C GLU A 272 -20.55 8.22 2.88
N GLN A 273 -19.39 8.82 3.08
CA GLN A 273 -18.39 9.05 2.03
C GLN A 273 -17.39 7.88 1.91
N HIS A 274 -17.57 6.77 2.62
CA HIS A 274 -16.63 5.65 2.62
C HIS A 274 -17.35 4.30 2.42
N ILE A 275 -16.78 3.46 1.57
CA ILE A 275 -17.19 2.05 1.44
C ILE A 275 -16.03 1.18 1.88
N ALA A 276 -16.28 0.36 2.89
CA ALA A 276 -15.34 -0.68 3.26
C ALA A 276 -15.49 -1.87 2.30
N ILE A 277 -14.39 -2.35 1.74
CA ILE A 277 -14.35 -3.54 0.88
C ILE A 277 -13.57 -4.60 1.65
N ALA A 278 -14.31 -5.49 2.31
CA ALA A 278 -13.78 -6.42 3.28
C ALA A 278 -13.37 -7.76 2.66
N PHE A 279 -12.09 -8.08 2.82
CA PHE A 279 -11.49 -9.36 2.46
C PHE A 279 -11.23 -10.19 3.71
N ILE A 280 -11.68 -11.45 3.72
CA ILE A 280 -11.34 -12.38 4.80
C ILE A 280 -10.00 -13.03 4.48
N VAL A 281 -9.05 -12.89 5.40
CA VAL A 281 -7.69 -13.42 5.25
C VAL A 281 -7.45 -14.49 6.31
N GLU A 282 -7.56 -15.75 5.89
CA GLU A 282 -7.31 -16.89 6.77
C GLU A 282 -5.81 -17.19 6.88
N ARG A 283 -5.28 -17.22 8.12
CA ARG A 283 -3.87 -17.49 8.39
C ARG A 283 -3.64 -18.31 9.64
N ASP A 284 -2.45 -18.88 9.73
CA ASP A 284 -1.98 -19.52 10.96
C ASP A 284 -1.45 -18.42 11.90
N LEU A 285 -2.30 -17.96 12.83
CA LEU A 285 -1.93 -16.81 13.64
C LEU A 285 -0.84 -17.16 14.66
N ASP A 286 -0.64 -18.43 15.00
CA ASP A 286 0.38 -18.88 15.96
C ASP A 286 1.81 -18.69 15.44
N TYR A 287 1.98 -18.77 14.12
CA TYR A 287 3.26 -18.54 13.45
C TYR A 287 3.36 -17.15 12.79
N THR A 288 2.34 -16.32 12.95
CA THR A 288 2.31 -14.97 12.39
C THR A 288 2.85 -13.97 13.39
N LYS A 289 4.04 -13.43 13.13
CA LYS A 289 4.61 -12.35 13.93
C LYS A 289 4.11 -11.00 13.40
N LEU A 290 3.34 -10.30 14.22
CA LEU A 290 2.87 -8.95 13.94
C LEU A 290 3.87 -7.91 14.46
N ASN A 291 4.20 -6.94 13.61
CA ASN A 291 4.97 -5.74 13.95
C ASN A 291 4.03 -4.54 13.84
N ILE A 292 3.39 -4.19 14.95
CA ILE A 292 2.35 -3.15 14.99
C ILE A 292 3.00 -1.77 14.89
N ASP A 293 2.47 -0.91 14.00
CA ASP A 293 2.81 0.51 13.97
C ASP A 293 2.25 1.25 15.19
N ASP A 294 3.16 1.79 15.99
CA ASP A 294 2.86 2.47 17.25
C ASP A 294 2.33 3.90 17.06
N ARG A 295 2.42 4.44 15.84
CA ARG A 295 1.88 5.77 15.53
C ARG A 295 0.37 5.72 15.36
N GLU A 296 -0.12 4.68 14.72
CA GLU A 296 -1.55 4.50 14.44
C GLU A 296 -2.28 3.72 15.53
N PHE A 297 -1.64 2.70 16.10
CA PHE A 297 -2.34 1.71 16.92
C PHE A 297 -1.88 1.65 18.37
N VAL A 298 -2.81 1.27 19.26
CA VAL A 298 -2.50 0.99 20.67
C VAL A 298 -2.06 -0.46 20.81
N ARG A 299 -0.82 -0.70 21.20
CA ARG A 299 -0.33 -2.06 21.46
C ARG A 299 -1.07 -2.73 22.61
N LEU A 300 -1.23 -4.04 22.50
CA LEU A 300 -1.64 -4.91 23.61
C LEU A 300 -0.73 -4.68 24.84
N THR A 301 -1.35 -4.28 25.95
CA THR A 301 -0.68 -4.19 27.26
C THR A 301 -1.40 -5.07 28.26
N LYS A 302 -0.77 -5.36 29.41
CA LYS A 302 -1.40 -6.13 30.51
C LYS A 302 -2.72 -5.52 31.01
N LYS A 303 -3.01 -4.25 30.72
CA LYS A 303 -4.23 -3.54 31.15
C LYS A 303 -5.34 -3.50 30.10
N GLU A 304 -5.02 -3.69 28.82
CA GLU A 304 -5.97 -3.58 27.72
C GLU A 304 -6.15 -4.94 27.04
N LYS A 305 -7.19 -5.69 27.44
CA LYS A 305 -7.47 -7.05 26.95
C LYS A 305 -7.53 -7.17 25.42
N TYR A 306 -7.91 -6.09 24.72
CA TYR A 306 -8.08 -6.02 23.26
C TYR A 306 -7.35 -4.81 22.66
N GLY A 307 -6.05 -4.67 22.95
CA GLY A 307 -5.18 -3.80 22.15
C GLY A 307 -4.93 -4.42 20.76
N THR A 308 -4.32 -3.65 19.86
CA THR A 308 -3.99 -4.14 18.51
C THR A 308 -3.12 -5.38 18.58
N GLY A 309 -3.43 -6.36 17.72
CA GLY A 309 -2.77 -7.66 17.66
C GLY A 309 -3.30 -8.68 18.66
N ALA A 310 -4.23 -8.31 19.54
CA ALA A 310 -4.96 -9.28 20.35
C ALA A 310 -5.85 -10.16 19.46
N ARG A 311 -6.19 -11.35 19.95
CA ARG A 311 -7.18 -12.22 19.33
C ARG A 311 -8.50 -12.11 20.07
N ILE A 312 -9.59 -12.06 19.32
CA ILE A 312 -10.95 -12.14 19.84
C ILE A 312 -11.60 -13.40 19.30
N ASP A 313 -12.07 -14.24 20.20
CA ASP A 313 -12.82 -15.45 19.91
C ASP A 313 -14.32 -15.15 19.90
N ARG A 314 -15.11 -16.20 19.69
CA ARG A 314 -16.57 -16.10 19.61
C ARG A 314 -17.21 -15.49 20.87
N ASP A 315 -16.79 -15.93 22.06
CA ASP A 315 -17.32 -15.42 23.33
C ASP A 315 -16.87 -13.98 23.58
N GLY A 316 -15.63 -13.64 23.21
CA GLY A 316 -15.12 -12.28 23.26
C GLY A 316 -15.91 -11.31 22.37
N ILE A 317 -16.29 -11.74 21.16
CA ILE A 317 -17.14 -10.96 20.25
C ILE A 317 -18.48 -10.69 20.91
N TRP A 318 -19.11 -11.70 21.52
CA TRP A 318 -20.37 -11.54 22.23
C TRP A 318 -20.25 -10.54 23.40
N ASP A 319 -19.24 -10.73 24.25
CA ASP A 319 -19.01 -9.90 25.44
C ASP A 319 -18.69 -8.43 25.12
N GLN A 320 -18.08 -8.18 23.97
CA GLN A 320 -17.65 -6.85 23.54
C GLN A 320 -18.48 -6.29 22.39
N PHE A 321 -19.60 -6.91 22.02
CA PHE A 321 -20.34 -6.57 20.80
C PHE A 321 -20.68 -5.07 20.71
N ASP A 322 -21.08 -4.44 21.82
CA ASP A 322 -21.40 -3.00 21.85
C ASP A 322 -20.20 -2.08 21.62
N LYS A 323 -18.97 -2.60 21.77
CA LYS A 323 -17.71 -1.86 21.57
C LYS A 323 -17.07 -2.14 20.22
N ILE A 324 -17.51 -3.16 19.49
CA ILE A 324 -17.08 -3.44 18.12
C ILE A 324 -17.63 -2.35 17.20
N ASP A 325 -16.85 -1.92 16.22
CA ASP A 325 -17.28 -0.91 15.26
C ASP A 325 -18.38 -1.43 14.30
N PRO A 326 -19.16 -0.53 13.69
CA PRO A 326 -20.26 -0.92 12.81
C PRO A 326 -19.85 -1.76 11.60
N TRP A 327 -18.73 -1.45 10.93
CA TRP A 327 -18.31 -2.21 9.74
C TRP A 327 -17.93 -3.65 10.10
N SER A 328 -17.17 -3.84 11.18
CA SER A 328 -16.86 -5.19 11.66
C SER A 328 -18.12 -6.00 11.95
N LYS A 329 -19.16 -5.39 12.54
CA LYS A 329 -20.44 -6.06 12.79
C LYS A 329 -21.15 -6.47 11.51
N GLU A 330 -21.24 -5.58 10.53
CA GLU A 330 -21.91 -5.86 9.25
C GLU A 330 -21.18 -6.97 8.47
N VAL A 331 -19.85 -6.97 8.47
CA VAL A 331 -19.09 -8.06 7.84
C VAL A 331 -19.30 -9.37 8.58
N LEU A 332 -19.21 -9.38 9.92
CA LEU A 332 -19.49 -10.59 10.71
C LEU A 332 -20.89 -11.15 10.46
N LYS A 333 -21.91 -10.27 10.39
CA LYS A 333 -23.29 -10.66 10.09
C LYS A 333 -23.42 -11.23 8.68
N SER A 334 -22.79 -10.60 7.71
CA SER A 334 -22.86 -11.00 6.30
C SER A 334 -22.14 -12.31 6.01
N VAL A 335 -21.02 -12.57 6.69
CA VAL A 335 -20.14 -13.72 6.42
C VAL A 335 -20.40 -14.87 7.38
N TYR A 336 -20.59 -14.58 8.67
CA TYR A 336 -20.69 -15.56 9.76
C TYR A 336 -22.03 -15.49 10.50
N GLY A 337 -23.04 -14.81 9.95
CA GLY A 337 -24.32 -14.59 10.63
C GLY A 337 -24.97 -15.89 11.14
N ASP A 338 -24.89 -16.97 10.37
CA ASP A 338 -25.44 -18.26 10.79
C ASP A 338 -24.60 -18.92 11.89
N ASP A 339 -23.27 -18.79 11.86
CA ASP A 339 -22.38 -19.31 12.90
C ASP A 339 -22.56 -18.59 14.25
N LEU A 340 -22.94 -17.31 14.20
CA LEU A 340 -23.15 -16.44 15.37
C LEU A 340 -24.58 -16.55 15.95
N LYS A 341 -25.57 -17.00 15.18
CA LYS A 341 -26.96 -17.21 15.66
C LYS A 341 -27.09 -18.32 16.71
N TYR A 342 -26.21 -19.32 16.71
CA TYR A 342 -26.30 -20.47 17.62
C TYR A 342 -25.62 -20.27 18.98
N LEU A 343 -25.24 -19.03 19.32
CA LEU A 343 -24.50 -18.71 20.54
C LEU A 343 -25.35 -18.59 21.80
N ASP A 344 -26.62 -18.24 21.66
CA ASP A 344 -27.56 -18.22 22.79
C ASP A 344 -28.75 -19.11 22.48
N ARG A 345 -29.30 -19.73 23.52
CA ARG A 345 -30.41 -20.71 23.51
C ARG A 345 -31.71 -20.09 22.98
N GLY A 346 -31.74 -19.68 21.71
CA GLY A 346 -32.88 -19.05 21.03
C GLY A 346 -32.82 -17.52 20.85
N ASN A 347 -31.72 -16.83 21.15
CA ASN A 347 -31.61 -15.37 20.90
C ASN A 347 -30.55 -15.04 19.84
N ASP A 348 -30.98 -14.31 18.82
CA ASP A 348 -30.11 -13.79 17.74
C ASP A 348 -29.27 -12.61 18.26
N LEU A 349 -27.95 -12.68 18.09
CA LEU A 349 -26.98 -11.64 18.46
C LEU A 349 -27.34 -10.28 17.85
N PHE A 350 -27.96 -10.31 16.66
CA PHE A 350 -28.36 -9.13 15.89
C PHE A 350 -29.81 -8.68 16.15
N SER A 351 -30.55 -9.35 17.04
CA SER A 351 -31.89 -8.92 17.49
C SER A 351 -31.87 -7.86 18.59
N ARG A 352 -30.69 -7.55 19.15
CA ARG A 352 -30.52 -6.48 20.15
C ARG A 352 -30.58 -5.06 19.57
N GLU A 353 -30.60 -4.91 18.24
CA GLU A 353 -30.62 -3.61 17.55
C GLU A 353 -32.03 -3.11 17.17
N THR A 354 -33.10 -3.78 17.61
CA THR A 354 -34.50 -3.30 17.43
C THR A 354 -35.06 -2.56 18.63
#